data_AF-A0A536SPN6-F1
#
_entry.id   AF-A0A536SPN6-F1
#
_cell.length_a   1.000
_cell.length_b   1.000
_cell.length_c   1.000
_cell.angle_alpha   90.00
_cell.angle_beta   90.00
_cell.angle_gamma   90.00
#
_symmetry.space_group_name_H-M   'P 1'
#
loop_
_entity.id
_entity.type
_entity.pdbx_description
1 polymer ?
#
loop_
_entity_poly.entity_id
_entity_poly.type
_entity_poly.pdbx_seq_one_letter_code
_entity_poly.pdbx_strand_id
1 'polypeptide(L)'
;MPVGRGELRLKAMAQNRDYAAAVLNLPFTIQAEQMGMKSLGSTVDMLGPYQANGAFALRAWASANGPLLERYISGYVESLRWVRRPENRDECVAILAETLKISRDVAARTYRLLVDPMRGFTPDAAFDVEGFRNMLALRAEIETGGGAAPPAEKYVDLSYYRRAMSALDK
;
A
#
# COMPACT_ATOMS: atom_id res chain seq x y z
N MET A 1 1.47 9.26 24.41
CA MET A 1 0.42 8.56 23.63
C MET A 1 0.95 8.23 22.24
N PRO A 2 0.65 7.05 21.67
CA PRO A 2 1.00 6.74 20.30
C PRO A 2 0.24 7.65 19.32
N VAL A 3 0.92 8.10 18.27
CA VAL A 3 0.35 8.95 17.20
C VAL A 3 0.08 8.09 15.97
N GLY A 4 -1.18 8.01 15.53
CA GLY A 4 -1.58 7.31 14.31
C GLY A 4 -1.38 8.15 13.05
N ARG A 5 -1.51 7.53 11.86
CA ARG A 5 -1.40 8.15 10.52
C ARG A 5 -0.01 8.71 10.18
N GLY A 6 0.36 8.69 8.90
CA GLY A 6 1.68 9.12 8.43
C GLY A 6 1.93 10.62 8.67
N GLU A 7 0.96 11.46 8.31
CA GLU A 7 1.10 12.92 8.42
C GLU A 7 1.23 13.40 9.87
N LEU A 8 0.46 12.82 10.80
CA LEU A 8 0.47 13.25 12.19
C LEU A 8 1.77 12.82 12.88
N ARG A 9 2.30 11.64 12.53
CA ARG A 9 3.61 11.19 13.03
C ARG A 9 4.73 12.12 12.57
N LEU A 10 4.76 12.50 11.28
CA LEU A 10 5.74 13.46 10.79
C LEU A 10 5.62 14.82 11.51
N LYS A 11 4.39 15.34 11.66
CA LYS A 11 4.15 16.59 12.39
C LYS A 11 4.63 16.52 13.84
N ALA A 12 4.35 15.40 14.53
CA ALA A 12 4.79 15.20 15.89
C ALA A 12 6.33 15.20 15.98
N MET A 13 7.02 14.45 15.12
CA MET A 13 8.50 14.43 15.08
C MET A 13 9.11 15.82 14.81
N ALA A 14 8.48 16.63 13.95
CA ALA A 14 8.94 17.98 13.67
C ALA A 14 8.76 18.95 14.88
N GLN A 15 7.76 18.70 15.72
CA GLN A 15 7.40 19.58 16.84
C GLN A 15 8.04 19.19 18.18
N ASN A 16 8.38 17.90 18.36
CA ASN A 16 8.95 17.41 19.60
C ASN A 16 10.07 16.39 19.32
N ARG A 17 11.28 16.70 19.82
CA ARG A 17 12.48 15.87 19.67
C ARG A 17 12.40 14.53 20.41
N ASP A 18 11.52 14.40 21.40
CA ASP A 18 11.29 13.13 22.10
C ASP A 18 10.70 12.06 21.17
N TYR A 19 10.06 12.47 20.06
CA TYR A 19 9.60 11.56 19.01
C TYR A 19 10.75 11.26 18.04
N ALA A 20 11.67 10.38 18.47
CA ALA A 20 12.92 10.11 17.78
C ALA A 20 12.77 9.39 16.42
N ALA A 21 11.73 8.57 16.23
CA ALA A 21 11.53 7.80 15.00
C ALA A 21 10.06 7.47 14.75
N ALA A 22 9.70 7.27 13.48
CA ALA A 22 8.42 6.74 13.06
C ALA A 22 8.55 5.98 11.73
N VAL A 23 7.69 4.98 11.53
CA VAL A 23 7.47 4.40 10.18
C VAL A 23 6.68 5.42 9.36
N LEU A 24 7.12 5.82 8.17
CA LEU A 24 6.39 6.75 7.32
C LEU A 24 6.09 6.12 5.97
N ASN A 25 5.02 6.57 5.33
CA ASN A 25 4.69 6.24 3.95
C ASN A 25 4.78 7.50 3.07
N LEU A 26 4.71 7.33 1.75
CA LEU A 26 4.65 8.46 0.83
C LEU A 26 3.37 9.27 1.06
N PRO A 27 3.42 10.62 0.94
CA PRO A 27 4.58 11.44 0.57
C PRO A 27 5.47 11.85 1.77
N PHE A 28 5.14 11.41 2.98
CA PHE A 28 5.74 11.92 4.23
C PHE A 28 7.21 11.54 4.40
N THR A 29 7.67 10.42 3.83
CA THR A 29 9.10 10.09 3.80
C THR A 29 9.93 11.15 3.08
N ILE A 30 9.43 11.68 1.95
CA ILE A 30 10.10 12.75 1.19
C ILE A 30 10.10 14.06 1.99
N GLN A 31 9.00 14.37 2.66
CA GLN A 31 8.91 15.58 3.49
C GLN A 31 9.84 15.51 4.69
N ALA A 32 9.96 14.34 5.33
CA ALA A 32 10.91 14.11 6.42
C ALA A 32 12.36 14.36 5.96
N GLU A 33 12.74 13.84 4.79
CA GLU A 33 14.06 14.10 4.19
C GLU A 33 14.31 15.60 3.96
N GLN A 34 13.30 16.34 3.45
CA GLN A 34 13.40 17.79 3.25
C GLN A 34 13.55 18.56 4.57
N MET A 35 13.05 18.02 5.68
CA MET A 35 13.24 18.55 7.03
C MET A 35 14.61 18.15 7.64
N GLY A 36 15.47 17.45 6.90
CA GLY A 36 16.78 16.99 7.36
C GLY A 36 16.75 15.72 8.21
N MET A 37 15.61 15.02 8.28
CA MET A 37 15.50 13.73 8.96
C MET A 37 16.17 12.62 8.12
N LYS A 38 16.66 11.57 8.80
CA LYS A 38 17.37 10.45 8.16
C LYS A 38 16.47 9.22 8.07
N SER A 39 16.50 8.55 6.92
CA SER A 39 15.89 7.23 6.77
C SER A 39 16.70 6.19 7.56
N LEU A 40 16.01 5.33 8.31
CA LEU A 40 16.59 4.18 8.99
C LEU A 40 16.49 2.88 8.17
N GLY A 41 15.89 2.95 6.97
CA GLY A 41 15.69 1.80 6.09
C GLY A 41 14.22 1.55 5.74
N SER A 42 14.00 0.54 4.90
CA SER A 42 12.67 0.05 4.53
C SER A 42 12.26 -1.12 5.42
N THR A 43 11.00 -1.14 5.86
CA THR A 43 10.46 -2.29 6.60
C THR A 43 10.47 -3.56 5.77
N VAL A 44 10.34 -3.47 4.45
CA VAL A 44 10.42 -4.62 3.53
C VAL A 44 11.84 -5.16 3.46
N ASP A 45 12.86 -4.30 3.44
CA ASP A 45 14.25 -4.75 3.43
C ASP A 45 14.62 -5.45 4.77
N MET A 46 13.94 -5.10 5.86
CA MET A 46 14.19 -5.66 7.20
C MET A 46 13.38 -6.93 7.51
N LEU A 47 12.11 -7.00 7.07
CA LEU A 47 11.17 -8.06 7.43
C LEU A 47 10.90 -9.03 6.27
N GLY A 48 11.35 -8.72 5.06
CA GLY A 48 10.99 -9.43 3.84
C GLY A 48 9.61 -9.04 3.30
N PRO A 49 9.06 -9.86 2.37
CA PRO A 49 7.74 -9.61 1.78
C PRO A 49 6.66 -9.45 2.86
N TYR A 50 5.86 -8.40 2.75
CA TYR A 50 4.84 -8.05 3.74
C TYR A 50 3.60 -7.42 3.08
N GLN A 51 2.53 -8.22 2.95
CA GLN A 51 1.27 -7.79 2.33
C GLN A 51 0.36 -7.13 3.37
N ALA A 52 0.56 -5.84 3.60
CA ALA A 52 -0.18 -5.07 4.61
C ALA A 52 -1.58 -4.60 4.15
N ASN A 53 -1.73 -4.36 2.85
CA ASN A 53 -2.89 -3.68 2.28
C ASN A 53 -3.69 -4.62 1.38
N GLY A 54 -4.99 -4.37 1.26
CA GLY A 54 -5.89 -5.12 0.40
C GLY A 54 -7.30 -4.53 0.42
N ALA A 55 -8.16 -5.02 -0.47
CA ALA A 55 -9.58 -4.74 -0.40
C ALA A 55 -10.25 -5.74 0.55
N PHE A 56 -11.18 -5.26 1.37
CA PHE A 56 -11.90 -6.07 2.34
C PHE A 56 -13.40 -5.96 2.07
N ALA A 57 -14.09 -7.10 2.09
CA ALA A 57 -15.54 -7.18 1.99
C ALA A 57 -16.08 -8.29 2.89
N LEU A 58 -17.33 -8.15 3.32
CA LEU A 58 -18.03 -9.24 4.01
C LEU A 58 -18.22 -10.41 3.05
N ARG A 59 -17.97 -11.65 3.49
CA ARG A 59 -18.15 -12.85 2.66
C ARG A 59 -19.55 -12.94 2.04
N ALA A 60 -20.58 -12.66 2.84
CA ALA A 60 -21.97 -12.65 2.38
C ALA A 60 -22.22 -11.60 1.29
N TRP A 61 -21.62 -10.40 1.44
CA TRP A 61 -21.74 -9.35 0.44
C TRP A 61 -21.00 -9.71 -0.84
N ALA A 62 -19.77 -10.21 -0.75
CA ALA A 62 -18.97 -10.61 -1.91
C ALA A 62 -19.67 -11.72 -2.71
N SER A 63 -20.23 -12.72 -2.02
CA SER A 63 -20.97 -13.80 -2.67
C SER A 63 -22.25 -13.31 -3.36
N ALA A 64 -22.96 -12.34 -2.78
CA ALA A 64 -24.17 -11.78 -3.38
C ALA A 64 -23.88 -10.78 -4.52
N ASN A 65 -22.66 -10.22 -4.57
CA ASN A 65 -22.29 -9.13 -5.50
C ASN A 65 -21.08 -9.47 -6.37
N GLY A 66 -20.83 -10.75 -6.63
CA GLY A 66 -19.61 -11.22 -7.31
C GLY A 66 -19.29 -10.48 -8.62
N PRO A 67 -20.22 -10.37 -9.58
CA PRO A 67 -19.99 -9.64 -10.83
C PRO A 67 -19.67 -8.15 -10.62
N LEU A 68 -20.27 -7.51 -9.61
CA LEU A 68 -19.96 -6.11 -9.28
C LEU A 68 -18.56 -5.97 -8.70
N LEU A 69 -18.19 -6.88 -7.77
CA LEU A 69 -16.85 -6.93 -7.19
C LEU A 69 -15.78 -7.18 -8.26
N GLU A 70 -16.03 -8.08 -9.21
CA GLU A 70 -15.13 -8.36 -10.33
C GLU A 70 -14.92 -7.11 -11.20
N ARG A 71 -16.00 -6.39 -11.57
CA ARG A 71 -15.90 -5.13 -12.32
C ARG A 71 -15.14 -4.05 -11.56
N TYR A 72 -15.35 -3.96 -10.24
CA TYR A 72 -14.59 -3.04 -9.39
C TYR A 72 -13.10 -3.38 -9.41
N ILE A 73 -12.74 -4.67 -9.28
CA ILE A 73 -11.34 -5.12 -9.36
C ILE A 73 -10.75 -4.79 -10.73
N SER A 74 -11.46 -5.09 -11.82
CA SER A 74 -11.01 -4.75 -13.18
C SER A 74 -10.71 -3.26 -13.33
N GLY A 75 -11.64 -2.39 -12.91
CA GLY A 75 -11.43 -0.95 -12.96
C GLY A 75 -10.25 -0.47 -12.11
N TYR A 76 -10.03 -1.08 -10.93
CA TYR A 76 -8.85 -0.78 -10.11
C TYR A 76 -7.55 -1.18 -10.81
N VAL A 77 -7.51 -2.38 -11.42
CA VAL A 77 -6.35 -2.85 -12.19
C VAL A 77 -6.07 -1.94 -13.38
N GLU A 78 -7.09 -1.58 -14.16
CA GLU A 78 -6.96 -0.64 -15.27
C GLU A 78 -6.44 0.72 -14.82
N SER A 79 -6.90 1.22 -13.66
CA SER A 79 -6.38 2.47 -13.08
C SER A 79 -4.90 2.38 -12.74
N LEU A 80 -4.43 1.26 -12.16
CA LEU A 80 -3.01 1.05 -11.87
C LEU A 80 -2.18 0.95 -13.15
N ARG A 81 -2.68 0.24 -14.16
CA ARG A 81 -2.05 0.18 -15.48
C ARG A 81 -1.93 1.58 -16.09
N TRP A 82 -2.98 2.39 -16.00
CA TRP A 82 -2.98 3.79 -16.46
C TRP A 82 -1.96 4.64 -15.69
N VAL A 83 -1.93 4.57 -14.35
CA VAL A 83 -0.97 5.33 -13.51
C VAL A 83 0.48 4.95 -13.84
N ARG A 84 0.75 3.71 -14.24
CA ARG A 84 2.11 3.22 -14.54
C ARG A 84 2.57 3.54 -15.96
N ARG A 85 1.72 4.08 -16.83
CA ARG A 85 2.09 4.48 -18.20
C ARG A 85 2.93 5.77 -18.18
N PRO A 86 4.13 5.79 -18.78
CA PRO A 86 5.00 6.98 -18.78
C PRO A 86 4.32 8.25 -19.30
N GLU A 87 3.46 8.12 -20.30
CA GLU A 87 2.71 9.22 -20.92
C GLU A 87 1.72 9.90 -19.97
N ASN A 88 1.25 9.20 -18.93
CA ASN A 88 0.28 9.72 -17.95
C ASN A 88 0.95 10.38 -16.74
N ARG A 89 2.29 10.41 -16.71
CA ARG A 89 3.07 10.90 -15.56
C ARG A 89 2.64 12.28 -15.11
N ASP A 90 2.55 13.24 -16.03
CA ASP A 90 2.33 14.64 -15.66
C ASP A 90 0.94 14.87 -15.09
N GLU A 91 -0.07 14.13 -15.58
CA GLU A 91 -1.42 14.12 -15.03
C GLU A 91 -1.44 13.50 -13.63
N CYS A 92 -0.78 12.35 -13.45
CA CYS A 92 -0.65 11.71 -12.13
C CYS A 92 0.01 12.64 -11.10
N VAL A 93 1.05 13.37 -11.51
CA VAL A 93 1.74 14.35 -10.66
C VAL A 93 0.83 15.52 -10.31
N ALA A 94 0.03 16.00 -11.26
CA ALA A 94 -0.96 17.05 -11.00
C ALA A 94 -2.03 16.58 -9.99
N ILE A 95 -2.59 15.39 -10.20
CA ILE A 95 -3.56 14.76 -9.28
C ILE A 95 -2.97 14.64 -7.87
N LEU A 96 -1.74 14.15 -7.74
CA LEU A 96 -1.07 14.03 -6.44
C LEU A 96 -0.87 15.38 -5.76
N ALA A 97 -0.37 16.39 -6.49
CA ALA A 97 -0.14 17.72 -5.97
C ALA A 97 -1.44 18.37 -5.47
N GLU A 98 -2.51 18.25 -6.26
CA GLU A 98 -3.82 18.82 -5.92
C GLU A 98 -4.48 18.08 -4.75
N THR A 99 -4.48 16.75 -4.76
CA THR A 99 -5.18 15.94 -3.78
C THR A 99 -4.50 16.00 -2.41
N LEU A 100 -3.17 15.92 -2.40
CA LEU A 100 -2.40 15.89 -1.16
C LEU A 100 -1.96 17.29 -0.71
N LYS A 101 -2.24 18.34 -1.50
CA LYS A 101 -1.83 19.73 -1.26
C LYS A 101 -0.33 19.86 -1.02
N ILE A 102 0.46 19.21 -1.87
CA ILE A 102 1.93 19.18 -1.82
C ILE A 102 2.53 19.90 -3.04
N SER A 103 3.81 20.28 -2.95
CA SER A 103 4.50 20.88 -4.09
C SER A 103 4.63 19.91 -5.27
N ARG A 104 4.73 20.45 -6.48
CA ARG A 104 4.91 19.64 -7.70
C ARG A 104 6.18 18.78 -7.63
N ASP A 105 7.24 19.25 -6.99
CA ASP A 105 8.47 18.48 -6.77
C ASP A 105 8.23 17.25 -5.88
N VAL A 106 7.57 17.43 -4.73
CA VAL A 106 7.24 16.31 -3.83
C VAL A 106 6.28 15.33 -4.51
N ALA A 107 5.30 15.84 -5.28
CA ALA A 107 4.39 15.01 -6.06
C ALA A 107 5.13 14.21 -7.15
N ALA A 108 6.07 14.81 -7.88
CA ALA A 108 6.87 14.14 -8.90
C ALA A 108 7.77 13.04 -8.30
N ARG A 109 8.42 13.33 -7.16
CA ARG A 109 9.22 12.34 -6.43
C ARG A 109 8.35 11.20 -5.89
N THR A 110 7.16 11.53 -5.38
CA THR A 110 6.17 10.56 -4.87
C THR A 110 5.70 9.66 -5.99
N TYR A 111 5.28 10.22 -7.13
CA TYR A 111 4.88 9.45 -8.32
C TYR A 111 5.97 8.46 -8.73
N ARG A 112 7.22 8.92 -8.86
CA ARG A 112 8.34 8.06 -9.26
C ARG A 112 8.51 6.85 -8.33
N LEU A 113 8.34 7.05 -7.02
CA LEU A 113 8.44 5.96 -6.04
C LEU A 113 7.18 5.07 -6.05
N LEU A 114 6.00 5.62 -6.34
CA LEU A 114 4.76 4.86 -6.46
C LEU A 114 4.70 3.98 -7.71
N VAL A 115 5.38 4.34 -8.80
CA VAL A 115 5.41 3.51 -10.03
C VAL A 115 6.65 2.61 -10.12
N ASP A 116 7.54 2.68 -9.12
CA ASP A 116 8.67 1.76 -9.01
C ASP A 116 8.16 0.31 -9.04
N PRO A 117 8.66 -0.55 -9.95
CA PRO A 117 8.15 -1.90 -10.10
C PRO A 117 8.45 -2.81 -8.91
N MET A 118 9.46 -2.49 -8.10
CA MET A 118 9.88 -3.30 -6.95
C MET A 118 9.24 -2.83 -5.64
N ARG A 119 9.04 -1.51 -5.48
CA ARG A 119 8.65 -0.90 -4.20
C ARG A 119 7.37 -0.08 -4.25
N GLY A 120 6.86 0.22 -5.43
CA GLY A 120 5.66 1.01 -5.64
C GLY A 120 4.37 0.20 -5.57
N PHE A 121 3.35 0.67 -6.29
CA PHE A 121 2.11 -0.06 -6.48
C PHE A 121 2.37 -1.39 -7.20
N THR A 122 1.96 -2.50 -6.61
CA THR A 122 2.10 -3.82 -7.23
C THR A 122 1.43 -3.84 -8.61
N PRO A 123 2.14 -4.27 -9.67
CA PRO A 123 1.54 -4.45 -11.00
C PRO A 123 0.24 -5.27 -10.92
N ASP A 124 -0.79 -4.77 -11.60
CA ASP A 124 -2.14 -5.35 -11.63
C ASP A 124 -2.75 -5.62 -10.25
N ALA A 125 -2.31 -4.93 -9.20
CA ALA A 125 -2.74 -5.18 -7.82
C ALA A 125 -2.59 -6.67 -7.40
N ALA A 126 -1.65 -7.40 -8.00
CA ALA A 126 -1.47 -8.81 -7.72
C ALA A 126 -1.19 -9.02 -6.22
N PHE A 127 -2.01 -9.86 -5.58
CA PHE A 127 -1.92 -10.07 -4.15
C PHE A 127 -0.74 -10.97 -3.81
N ASP A 128 0.16 -10.51 -2.94
CA ASP A 128 1.29 -11.32 -2.46
C ASP A 128 0.84 -12.25 -1.32
N VAL A 129 0.57 -13.51 -1.67
CA VAL A 129 0.17 -14.54 -0.71
C VAL A 129 1.30 -14.89 0.25
N GLU A 130 2.56 -14.85 -0.20
CA GLU A 130 3.72 -15.12 0.66
C GLU A 130 3.89 -14.01 1.69
N GLY A 131 3.87 -12.76 1.23
CA GLY A 131 3.89 -11.59 2.12
C GLY A 131 2.71 -11.57 3.10
N PHE A 132 1.54 -12.11 2.72
CA PHE A 132 0.41 -12.23 3.64
C PHE A 132 0.61 -13.33 4.68
N ARG A 133 1.23 -14.46 4.32
CA ARG A 133 1.62 -15.51 5.27
C ARG A 133 2.64 -14.97 6.28
N ASN A 134 3.63 -14.22 5.82
CA ASN A 134 4.60 -13.54 6.71
C ASN A 134 3.90 -12.57 7.67
N MET A 135 2.92 -11.79 7.17
CA MET A 135 2.12 -10.90 7.99
C MET A 135 1.32 -11.66 9.08
N LEU A 136 0.71 -12.81 8.73
CA LEU A 136 -0.02 -13.64 9.69
C LEU A 136 0.91 -14.28 10.73
N ALA A 137 2.10 -14.74 10.32
CA ALA A 137 3.11 -15.26 11.23
C ALA A 137 3.57 -14.20 12.24
N LEU A 138 3.90 -12.99 11.76
CA LEU A 138 4.30 -11.88 12.62
C LEU A 138 3.19 -11.50 13.62
N ARG A 139 1.92 -11.48 13.18
CA ARG A 139 0.81 -11.23 14.09
C ARG A 139 0.65 -12.32 15.13
N ALA A 140 0.79 -13.58 14.76
CA ALA A 140 0.69 -14.69 15.71
C ALA A 140 1.83 -14.64 16.74
N GLU A 141 3.04 -14.29 16.33
CA GLU A 141 4.17 -14.04 17.22
C GLU A 141 3.84 -12.95 18.26
N ILE A 142 3.37 -11.79 17.79
CA ILE A 142 3.12 -10.61 18.65
C ILE A 142 1.87 -10.78 19.53
N GLU A 143 0.76 -11.24 18.95
CA GLU A 143 -0.56 -11.23 19.61
C GLU A 143 -0.81 -12.49 20.45
N THR A 144 -0.15 -13.60 20.13
CA THR A 144 -0.38 -14.90 20.78
C THR A 144 0.86 -15.51 21.40
N GLY A 145 2.01 -14.83 21.34
CA GLY A 145 3.27 -15.35 21.88
C GLY A 145 3.85 -16.51 21.06
N GLY A 146 3.66 -16.51 19.74
CA GLY A 146 4.20 -17.55 18.84
C GLY A 146 3.25 -18.72 18.59
N GLY A 147 1.94 -18.54 18.78
CA GLY A 147 0.95 -19.50 18.35
C GLY A 147 0.97 -19.73 16.83
N ALA A 148 0.36 -20.83 16.38
CA ALA A 148 0.27 -21.13 14.95
C ALA A 148 -0.57 -20.07 14.23
N ALA A 149 0.00 -19.43 13.21
CA ALA A 149 -0.73 -18.52 12.35
C ALA A 149 -1.86 -19.26 11.60
N PRO A 150 -3.06 -18.66 11.48
CA PRO A 150 -4.12 -19.24 10.66
C PRO A 150 -3.70 -19.32 9.19
N PRO A 151 -4.26 -20.26 8.40
CA PRO A 151 -3.99 -20.32 6.97
C PRO A 151 -4.50 -19.06 6.26
N ALA A 152 -3.76 -18.59 5.25
CA ALA A 152 -4.08 -17.38 4.49
C ALA A 152 -5.46 -17.46 3.81
N GLU A 153 -5.81 -18.66 3.35
CA GLU A 153 -7.04 -19.01 2.64
C GLU A 153 -8.29 -18.79 3.52
N LYS A 154 -8.12 -18.70 4.84
CA LYS A 154 -9.18 -18.28 5.75
C LYS A 154 -9.65 -16.85 5.47
N TYR A 155 -8.77 -15.98 5.00
CA TYR A 155 -9.01 -14.54 4.84
C TYR A 155 -9.05 -14.08 3.38
N VAL A 156 -8.42 -14.83 2.48
CA VAL A 156 -8.21 -14.40 1.09
C VAL A 156 -8.96 -15.32 0.12
N ASP A 157 -9.84 -14.72 -0.69
CA ASP A 157 -10.48 -15.37 -1.83
C ASP A 157 -10.04 -14.68 -3.13
N LEU A 158 -9.06 -15.27 -3.81
CA LEU A 158 -8.55 -14.75 -5.09
C LEU A 158 -9.40 -15.16 -6.29
N SER A 159 -10.54 -15.83 -6.12
CA SER A 159 -11.36 -16.27 -7.23
C SER A 159 -11.98 -15.08 -7.99
N TYR A 160 -12.42 -14.03 -7.27
CA TYR A 160 -12.91 -12.79 -7.88
C TYR A 160 -11.82 -12.07 -8.66
N TYR A 161 -10.61 -11.95 -8.09
CA TYR A 161 -9.47 -11.36 -8.78
C TYR A 161 -9.12 -12.11 -10.07
N ARG A 162 -9.03 -13.45 -10.01
CA ARG A 162 -8.73 -14.27 -11.19
C ARG A 162 -9.77 -14.12 -12.31
N ARG A 163 -11.07 -14.05 -11.96
CA ARG A 163 -12.14 -13.82 -12.94
C ARG A 163 -12.07 -12.40 -13.54
N ALA A 164 -11.79 -11.40 -12.72
CA ALA A 164 -11.60 -10.02 -13.16
C ALA A 164 -10.41 -9.87 -14.14
N MET A 165 -9.28 -10.52 -13.85
CA MET A 165 -8.12 -10.53 -14.76
C MET A 165 -8.43 -11.24 -16.07
N SER A 166 -9.07 -12.41 -16.02
CA SER A 166 -9.48 -13.12 -17.24
C SER A 166 -10.45 -12.33 -18.13
N ALA A 167 -11.22 -11.39 -17.57
CA ALA A 167 -12.08 -10.51 -18.34
C ALA A 167 -11.31 -9.35 -19.00
N LEU A 168 -10.17 -8.92 -18.43
CA LEU A 168 -9.30 -7.87 -18.96
C LEU A 168 -8.37 -8.36 -20.08
N ASP A 169 -8.07 -9.66 -20.10
CA ASP A 169 -7.19 -10.27 -21.12
C ASP A 169 -7.94 -10.66 -22.41
N LYS A 170 -9.25 -10.41 -22.47
CA LYS A 170 -10.11 -10.62 -23.64
C LYS A 170 -10.27 -9.33 -24.44
#